data_AF-A0A939F3K5-F1
#
_entry.id   AF-A0A939F3K5-F1
#
_cell.length_a   1.000
_cell.length_b   1.000
_cell.length_c   1.000
_cell.angle_alpha   90.00
_cell.angle_beta   90.00
_cell.angle_gamma   90.00
#
_symmetry.space_group_name_H-M   'P 1'
#
loop_
_entity.id
_entity.type
_entity.pdbx_description
1 polymer ?
#
loop_
_entity_poly.entity_id
_entity_poly.type
_entity_poly.pdbx_seq_one_letter_code
_entity_poly.pdbx_strand_id
1 'polypeptide(L)'
;MAECFLAQNCTRILNDNTNVTSITPDVGIWLATEYLPHIEAAGVEYMAWVHSSNIDTQACTDVALYDLMTPVVALFNDLASAYSWLRAVKFKAPVFAVPSTKNSVYQDLFSYSLAPSPVYLR
;
A
#
# COMPACT_ATOMS: atom_id res chain seq x y z
N MET A 1 -4.39 3.82 -10.30
CA MET A 1 -4.23 4.07 -8.84
C MET A 1 -2.83 4.60 -8.52
N ALA A 2 -1.76 3.95 -9.01
CA ALA A 2 -0.38 4.43 -8.86
C ALA A 2 -0.13 5.85 -9.42
N GLU A 3 -0.78 6.23 -10.52
CA GLU A 3 -0.63 7.55 -11.15
C GLU A 3 -0.96 8.73 -10.21
N CYS A 4 -1.95 8.57 -9.32
CA CYS A 4 -2.31 9.63 -8.37
C CYS A 4 -1.22 9.85 -7.31
N PHE A 5 -0.56 8.77 -6.88
CA PHE A 5 0.54 8.86 -5.92
C PHE A 5 1.78 9.53 -6.53
N LEU A 6 2.08 9.18 -7.79
CA LEU A 6 3.18 9.77 -8.55
C LEU A 6 2.96 11.26 -8.82
N ALA A 7 1.72 11.67 -9.14
CA ALA A 7 1.41 13.07 -9.45
C ALA A 7 1.45 14.01 -8.24
N GLN A 8 1.19 13.50 -7.04
CA GLN A 8 1.05 14.29 -5.81
C GLN A 8 2.24 14.13 -4.84
N ASN A 9 3.23 13.30 -5.20
CA ASN A 9 4.36 12.95 -4.32
C ASN A 9 3.89 12.53 -2.92
N CYS A 10 2.86 11.68 -2.89
CA CYS A 10 2.24 11.24 -1.65
C CYS A 10 3.17 10.27 -0.90
N THR A 11 3.84 10.75 0.15
CA THR A 11 4.69 9.88 0.99
C THR A 11 3.91 9.11 2.08
N ARG A 12 2.62 9.41 2.23
CA ARG A 12 1.78 8.91 3.32
C ARG A 12 0.40 8.49 2.80
N ILE A 13 -0.05 7.30 3.20
CA ILE A 13 -1.37 6.75 2.86
C ILE A 13 -2.14 6.38 4.12
N LEU A 14 -3.44 6.66 4.11
CA LEU A 14 -4.41 6.07 5.02
C LEU A 14 -5.27 5.05 4.25
N ASN A 15 -5.30 3.82 4.70
CA ASN A 15 -6.22 2.80 4.21
C ASN A 15 -7.27 2.49 5.29
N ASP A 16 -8.52 2.87 5.06
CA ASP A 16 -9.62 2.67 6.01
C ASP A 16 -10.53 1.51 5.55
N ASN A 17 -10.40 0.35 6.21
CA ASN A 17 -11.20 -0.84 5.92
C ASN A 17 -12.40 -1.01 6.85
N THR A 18 -12.77 -0.02 7.66
CA THR A 18 -13.86 -0.14 8.65
C THR A 18 -15.19 -0.60 8.05
N ASN A 19 -15.44 -0.28 6.78
CA ASN A 19 -16.66 -0.66 6.04
C ASN A 19 -16.49 -1.87 5.12
N VAL A 20 -15.32 -2.52 5.10
CA VAL A 20 -15.10 -3.75 4.34
C VAL A 20 -15.70 -4.92 5.11
N THR A 21 -16.76 -5.54 4.57
CA THR A 21 -17.50 -6.59 5.29
C THR A 21 -17.13 -8.01 4.89
N SER A 22 -16.38 -8.18 3.80
CA SER A 22 -15.96 -9.48 3.27
C SER A 22 -14.73 -9.33 2.40
N ILE A 23 -13.93 -10.40 2.30
CA ILE A 23 -12.73 -10.47 1.46
C ILE A 23 -12.69 -11.79 0.70
N THR A 24 -12.07 -11.80 -0.48
CA THR A 24 -11.65 -13.05 -1.13
C THR A 24 -10.16 -13.28 -0.85
N PRO A 25 -9.68 -14.53 -0.77
CA PRO A 25 -8.26 -14.83 -0.56
C PRO A 25 -7.32 -14.13 -1.56
N ASP A 26 -7.79 -13.93 -2.80
CA ASP A 26 -7.05 -13.25 -3.86
C ASP A 26 -6.67 -11.81 -3.49
N VAL A 27 -7.42 -11.14 -2.61
CA VAL A 27 -7.10 -9.78 -2.16
C VAL A 27 -5.83 -9.77 -1.32
N GLY A 28 -5.61 -10.76 -0.45
CA GLY A 28 -4.37 -10.86 0.32
C GLY A 28 -3.15 -11.07 -0.59
N ILE A 29 -3.31 -11.90 -1.63
CA ILE A 29 -2.26 -12.13 -2.64
C ILE A 29 -1.98 -10.83 -3.40
N TRP A 30 -3.01 -10.21 -3.97
CA TRP A 30 -2.90 -8.95 -4.70
C TRP A 30 -2.27 -7.84 -3.85
N LEU A 31 -2.64 -7.76 -2.57
CA LEU A 31 -2.10 -6.80 -1.64
C LEU A 31 -0.57 -6.95 -1.51
N ALA A 32 -0.11 -8.18 -1.32
CA ALA A 32 1.31 -8.51 -1.14
C ALA A 32 2.13 -8.40 -2.44
N THR A 33 1.61 -8.89 -3.56
CA THR A 33 2.39 -9.04 -4.80
C THR A 33 2.28 -7.84 -5.74
N GLU A 34 1.24 -7.02 -5.59
CA GLU A 34 0.99 -5.88 -6.47
C GLU A 34 0.90 -4.58 -5.67
N TYR A 35 -0.11 -4.40 -4.84
CA TYR A 35 -0.42 -3.09 -4.27
C TYR A 35 0.74 -2.49 -3.45
N LEU A 36 1.27 -3.25 -2.47
CA LEU A 36 2.33 -2.79 -1.59
C LEU A 36 3.63 -2.45 -2.35
N PRO A 37 4.14 -3.30 -3.26
CA PRO A 37 5.28 -2.93 -4.11
C PRO A 37 5.06 -1.68 -4.96
N HIS A 38 3.86 -1.48 -5.51
CA HIS A 38 3.60 -0.34 -6.40
C HIS A 38 3.57 0.99 -5.65
N ILE A 39 2.99 1.03 -4.44
CA ILE A 39 2.98 2.26 -3.65
C ILE A 39 4.38 2.59 -3.10
N GLU A 40 5.17 1.58 -2.76
CA GLU A 40 6.58 1.75 -2.37
C GLU A 40 7.37 2.39 -3.51
N ALA A 41 7.27 1.82 -4.71
CA ALA A 41 7.92 2.34 -5.91
C ALA A 41 7.45 3.75 -6.29
N ALA A 42 6.22 4.12 -5.91
CA ALA A 42 5.68 5.46 -6.08
C ALA A 42 6.16 6.47 -5.01
N GLY A 43 6.99 6.04 -4.06
CA GLY A 43 7.56 6.90 -3.03
C GLY A 43 6.72 7.00 -1.75
N VAL A 44 5.77 6.08 -1.54
CA VAL A 44 5.05 5.99 -0.26
C VAL A 44 5.98 5.37 0.76
N GLU A 45 6.07 6.00 1.93
CA GLU A 45 6.99 5.62 3.00
C GLU A 45 6.24 5.11 4.23
N TYR A 46 5.05 5.66 4.47
CA TYR A 46 4.21 5.30 5.60
C TYR A 46 2.78 5.02 5.17
N MET A 47 2.21 3.95 5.72
CA MET A 47 0.81 3.64 5.59
C MET A 47 0.21 3.43 6.97
N ALA A 48 -0.89 4.11 7.27
CA ALA A 48 -1.77 3.67 8.34
C ALA A 48 -2.86 2.77 7.75
N TRP A 49 -3.02 1.59 8.32
CA TRP A 49 -4.02 0.61 7.96
C TRP A 49 -5.04 0.49 9.08
N VAL A 50 -6.27 0.93 8.84
CA VAL A 50 -7.38 0.70 9.77
C VAL A 50 -8.04 -0.61 9.39
N HIS A 51 -8.09 -1.55 10.34
CA HIS A 51 -8.71 -2.85 10.15
C HIS A 51 -10.21 -2.76 9.89
N SER A 52 -10.71 -3.72 9.13
CA SER A 52 -12.12 -4.06 9.09
C SER A 52 -12.58 -4.62 10.43
N SER A 53 -13.85 -4.46 10.81
CA SER A 53 -14.42 -5.19 11.95
C SER A 53 -14.65 -6.68 11.69
N ASN A 54 -14.50 -7.15 10.45
CA ASN A 54 -14.60 -8.56 10.08
C ASN A 54 -13.25 -9.27 10.29
N ILE A 55 -13.24 -10.30 11.14
CA ILE A 55 -12.03 -11.03 11.53
C ILE A 55 -11.39 -11.81 10.37
N ASP A 56 -12.18 -12.36 9.46
CA ASP A 56 -11.66 -13.08 8.28
C ASP A 56 -10.96 -12.10 7.33
N THR A 57 -11.50 -10.89 7.23
CA THR A 57 -10.88 -9.79 6.47
C THR A 57 -9.55 -9.39 7.09
N GLN A 58 -9.49 -9.22 8.41
CA GLN A 58 -8.25 -8.91 9.12
C GLN A 58 -7.20 -9.99 8.90
N ALA A 59 -7.54 -11.26 9.15
CA ALA A 59 -6.61 -12.37 9.04
C ALA A 59 -6.01 -12.51 7.63
N CYS A 60 -6.82 -12.29 6.59
CA CYS A 60 -6.35 -12.32 5.20
C CYS A 60 -5.35 -11.19 4.91
N THR A 61 -5.59 -9.99 5.43
CA THR A 61 -4.69 -8.84 5.21
C THR A 61 -3.44 -8.89 6.08
N ASP A 62 -3.53 -9.42 7.30
CA ASP A 62 -2.40 -9.49 8.24
C ASP A 62 -1.27 -10.35 7.69
N VAL A 63 -1.59 -11.44 7.01
CA VAL A 63 -0.61 -12.31 6.35
C VAL A 63 0.21 -11.53 5.32
N ALA A 64 -0.41 -10.64 4.56
CA ALA A 64 0.27 -9.82 3.56
C ALA A 64 1.14 -8.71 4.18
N LEU A 65 0.86 -8.33 5.43
CA LEU A 65 1.51 -7.21 6.13
C LEU A 65 2.58 -7.68 7.14
N TYR A 66 2.58 -8.96 7.53
CA TYR A 66 3.33 -9.50 8.66
C TYR A 66 4.86 -9.34 8.58
N ASP A 67 5.45 -9.28 7.39
CA ASP A 67 6.92 -9.18 7.19
C ASP A 67 7.31 -8.04 6.23
N LEU A 68 6.42 -7.04 6.08
CA LEU A 68 6.68 -5.91 5.21
C LEU A 68 7.63 -4.92 5.88
N MET A 69 8.82 -4.74 5.30
CA MET A 69 9.82 -3.78 5.79
C MET A 69 9.58 -2.36 5.26
N THR A 70 9.10 -2.25 4.02
CA THR A 70 8.84 -0.99 3.32
C THR A 70 7.61 -1.12 2.41
N PRO A 71 6.70 -0.11 2.37
CA PRO A 71 6.60 1.02 3.29
C PRO A 71 6.36 0.58 4.74
N VAL A 72 6.59 1.48 5.70
CA VAL A 72 6.25 1.23 7.11
C VAL A 72 4.74 1.24 7.24
N VAL A 73 4.15 0.07 7.50
CA VAL A 73 2.72 -0.08 7.76
C VAL A 73 2.47 -0.12 9.27
N ALA A 74 1.62 0.78 9.77
CA ALA A 74 1.11 0.74 11.13
C ALA A 74 -0.37 0.36 11.12
N LEU A 75 -0.72 -0.60 11.99
CA LEU A 75 -2.05 -1.18 12.09
C LEU A 75 -2.87 -0.48 13.19
N PHE A 76 -4.15 -0.22 12.91
CA PHE A 76 -5.07 0.48 13.81
C PHE A 76 -6.46 -0.17 13.79
N ASN A 77 -7.18 -0.05 14.91
CA ASN A 77 -8.58 -0.45 15.03
C ASN A 77 -9.56 0.73 14.96
N ASP A 78 -9.04 1.97 14.94
CA ASP A 78 -9.85 3.18 14.86
C ASP A 78 -9.18 4.23 13.96
N LEU A 79 -10.04 5.00 13.28
CA LEU A 79 -9.64 5.99 12.30
C LEU A 79 -8.89 7.17 12.94
N ALA A 80 -9.26 7.57 14.15
CA ALA A 80 -8.70 8.75 14.81
C ALA A 80 -7.23 8.54 15.19
N SER A 81 -6.88 7.36 15.72
CA SER A 81 -5.51 6.97 16.02
C SER A 81 -4.66 6.88 14.75
N ALA A 82 -5.20 6.30 13.68
CA ALA A 82 -4.51 6.21 12.40
C ALA A 82 -4.16 7.60 11.83
N TYR A 83 -5.12 8.53 11.82
CA TYR A 83 -4.87 9.92 11.41
C TYR A 83 -3.84 10.61 12.30
N SER A 84 -3.95 10.44 13.62
CA SER A 84 -3.04 11.06 14.57
C SER A 84 -1.61 10.59 14.35
N TRP A 85 -1.42 9.28 14.11
CA TRP A 85 -0.13 8.70 13.79
C TRP A 85 0.42 9.25 12.47
N LEU A 86 -0.36 9.24 11.38
CA LEU A 86 0.09 9.75 10.07
C LEU A 86 0.53 11.22 10.10
N ARG A 87 -0.11 12.03 10.95
CA ARG A 87 0.27 13.43 11.15
C ARG A 87 1.55 13.59 11.98
N ALA A 88 1.80 12.67 12.91
CA ALA A 88 2.92 12.72 13.84
C ALA A 88 4.19 12.09 13.26
N VAL A 89 4.08 11.08 12.39
CA VAL A 89 5.24 10.43 11.80
C VAL A 89 6.06 11.44 11.00
N LYS A 90 7.35 11.48 11.32
CA LYS A 90 8.33 12.27 10.60
C LYS A 90 9.12 11.34 9.71
N PHE A 91 9.21 11.73 8.44
CA PHE A 91 10.11 11.09 7.51
C PHE A 91 11.51 10.98 8.11
N LYS A 92 12.00 9.75 8.23
CA LYS A 92 13.43 9.49 8.26
C LYS A 92 13.79 9.00 6.88
N ALA A 93 14.52 9.83 6.14
CA ALA A 93 15.16 9.40 4.90
C ALA A 93 15.82 8.04 5.17
N PRO A 94 15.46 7.00 4.41
CA PRO A 94 16.16 5.75 4.59
C PRO A 94 17.63 6.04 4.29
N VAL A 95 18.51 5.57 5.17
CA VAL A 95 19.97 5.67 4.98
C VAL A 95 20.35 4.66 3.90
N PHE A 96 19.90 4.92 2.68
CA PHE A 96 20.45 4.31 1.49
C PHE A 96 21.36 5.36 0.88
N ALA A 97 22.67 5.13 1.00
CA ALA A 97 23.62 5.82 0.14
C ALA A 97 23.24 5.48 -1.31
N VAL A 98 22.60 6.41 -2.01
CA VAL A 98 22.36 6.28 -3.44
C VAL A 98 23.63 6.75 -4.15
N PRO A 99 24.40 5.88 -4.83
CA PRO A 99 25.27 6.35 -5.89
C PRO A 99 24.32 6.88 -6.96
N SER A 100 24.37 8.19 -7.18
CA SER A 100 23.64 8.88 -8.23
C SER A 100 23.94 8.24 -9.59
N THR A 101 23.06 7.36 -10.10
CA THR A 101 22.92 7.11 -11.54
C THR A 101 21.66 6.31 -11.91
N LYS A 102 20.85 6.96 -12.75
CA LYS A 102 19.97 6.46 -13.84
C LYS A 102 18.45 6.28 -13.60
N ASN A 103 17.74 7.32 -14.04
CA ASN A 103 16.33 7.40 -14.43
C ASN A 103 15.95 6.50 -15.64
N SER A 104 15.89 5.18 -15.51
CA SER A 104 15.40 4.35 -16.64
C SER A 104 14.52 3.17 -16.27
N VAL A 105 14.54 2.66 -15.05
CA VAL A 105 13.84 1.40 -14.72
C VAL A 105 12.37 1.62 -14.32
N TYR A 106 12.03 2.77 -13.75
CA TYR A 106 10.67 3.02 -13.26
C TYR A 106 9.63 3.20 -14.37
N GLN A 107 10.03 3.61 -15.58
CA GLN A 107 9.09 3.78 -16.70
C GLN A 107 8.59 2.42 -17.26
N ASP A 108 9.34 1.34 -17.08
CA ASP A 108 8.98 0.02 -17.60
C ASP A 108 7.94 -0.69 -16.71
N LEU A 109 7.94 -0.46 -15.40
CA LEU A 109 6.97 -1.05 -14.47
C LEU A 109 5.55 -0.47 -14.65
N PHE A 110 5.43 0.79 -15.05
CA PHE A 110 4.14 1.44 -15.30
C PHE A 110 3.60 1.23 -16.73
N SER A 111 4.36 0.57 -17.61
CA SER A 111 3.96 0.30 -19.00
C SER A 111 3.11 -0.99 -19.16
N TYR A 112 3.05 -1.84 -18.13
CA TYR A 112 2.40 -3.15 -18.17
C TYR A 112 1.17 -3.27 -17.26
N SER A 113 0.25 -2.30 -17.23
CA SER A 113 -1.11 -2.59 -16.72
C SER A 113 -2.13 -1.52 -17.10
N LEU A 114 -2.58 -1.53 -18.36
CA LEU A 114 -3.82 -0.85 -18.77
C LEU A 114 -4.75 -1.75 -19.60
N ALA A 115 -4.53 -3.07 -19.61
CA ALA A 115 -5.53 -3.98 -20.15
C ALA A 115 -6.58 -4.27 -19.06
N PRO A 116 -7.87 -3.96 -19.26
CA PRO A 116 -8.90 -4.40 -18.34
C PRO A 116 -8.94 -5.93 -18.30
N SER A 117 -8.83 -6.52 -17.11
CA SER A 117 -9.06 -7.96 -16.93
C SER A 117 -10.42 -8.34 -17.53
N PRO A 118 -10.52 -9.42 -18.32
CA PRO A 118 -11.79 -9.84 -18.88
C PRO A 118 -12.73 -10.22 -17.74
N VAL A 119 -13.86 -9.51 -17.69
CA VAL A 119 -15.00 -9.86 -16.85
C VAL A 119 -15.48 -11.24 -17.31
N TYR A 120 -15.18 -12.30 -16.54
CA TYR A 120 -15.83 -13.59 -16.72
C TYR A 120 -17.23 -13.51 -16.10
N LEU A 121 -18.22 -13.24 -16.94
CA LEU A 121 -19.62 -13.46 -16.62
C LEU A 121 -19.88 -14.98 -16.52
N ARG A 122 -20.41 -15.42 -15.39
CA ARG A 122 -21.29 -16.59 -15.31
C ARG A 122 -22.52 -16.22 -14.51
#